data_AF-A0A3N5YJP5-F1
#
_entry.id   AF-A0A3N5YJP5-F1
#
_cell.length_a   1.000
_cell.length_b   1.000
_cell.length_c   1.000
_cell.angle_alpha   90.00
_cell.angle_beta   90.00
_cell.angle_gamma   90.00
#
_symmetry.space_group_name_H-M   'P 1'
#
loop_
_entity.id
_entity.type
_entity.pdbx_description
1 polymer ?
#
loop_
_entity_poly.entity_id
_entity_poly.type
_entity_poly.pdbx_seq_one_letter_code
_entity_poly.pdbx_strand_id
1 'polypeptide(L)'
;QEMFSYADGCTMSGKKDGLVNIGGFLALNDDAVAQKARNILIVTEGFPTYGGLAGRDLEAFAQGLEEVLDEDYLRYRIRSVAYVVEKLDARGVPVFKPAGGHAVYLDAAAFLPHIPAREFPGQALACALYLEGGIRSCEIGSVMFGKCDPASGAFQPAPMELVRLAIPRRVYTQSHMDYVVECIGALYANRDSVKGVRIVQEPPLLRHFTAVFEPV
;
A
#
# COMPACT_ATOMS: atom_id res chain seq x y z
N GLN A 1 13.98 -14.12 15.37
CA GLN A 1 13.26 -14.96 16.34
C GLN A 1 12.88 -14.23 17.65
N GLU A 2 13.49 -13.10 18.02
CA GLU A 2 13.14 -12.38 19.27
C GLU A 2 12.08 -11.27 19.14
N MET A 3 11.65 -10.90 17.94
CA MET A 3 10.83 -9.68 17.76
C MET A 3 9.55 -9.69 18.62
N PHE A 4 8.85 -10.82 18.70
CA PHE A 4 7.63 -10.94 19.50
C PHE A 4 7.88 -11.12 21.00
N SER A 5 9.10 -11.50 21.44
CA SER A 5 9.41 -11.55 22.87
C SER A 5 9.54 -10.17 23.51
N TYR A 6 9.64 -9.11 22.70
CA TYR A 6 9.65 -7.72 23.14
C TYR A 6 8.25 -7.07 23.14
N ALA A 7 7.18 -7.85 22.94
CA ALA A 7 5.81 -7.35 22.87
C ALA A 7 4.85 -8.15 23.77
N ASP A 8 3.81 -7.48 24.26
CA ASP A 8 2.75 -8.10 25.07
C ASP A 8 1.68 -8.81 24.22
N GLY A 9 1.78 -8.69 22.89
CA GLY A 9 0.86 -9.25 21.92
C GLY A 9 1.06 -8.66 20.52
N CYS A 10 0.20 -9.07 19.58
CA CYS A 10 0.20 -8.51 18.23
C CYS A 10 -1.18 -8.60 17.57
N THR A 11 -1.46 -7.65 16.68
CA THR A 11 -2.48 -7.81 15.64
C THR A 11 -1.78 -8.21 14.34
N MET A 12 -2.27 -9.27 13.70
CA MET A 12 -1.67 -9.80 12.48
C MET A 12 -2.72 -9.87 11.38
N SER A 13 -2.36 -9.38 10.20
CA SER A 13 -3.16 -9.58 9.00
C SER A 13 -2.46 -10.61 8.10
N GLY A 14 -3.02 -11.81 8.04
CA GLY A 14 -2.53 -12.91 7.21
C GLY A 14 -2.51 -12.58 5.72
N LYS A 15 -3.32 -11.60 5.31
CA LYS A 15 -3.35 -11.03 3.95
C LYS A 15 -2.02 -10.44 3.47
N LYS A 16 -1.00 -10.39 4.33
CA LYS A 16 0.36 -9.91 4.03
C LYS A 16 1.35 -11.06 4.15
N ASP A 17 2.09 -11.14 5.25
CA ASP A 17 3.08 -12.19 5.53
C ASP A 17 2.46 -13.42 6.19
N GLY A 18 1.16 -13.65 5.98
CA GLY A 18 0.53 -14.97 6.16
C GLY A 18 0.29 -15.69 4.85
N LEU A 19 0.70 -15.10 3.71
CA LEU A 19 0.59 -15.67 2.35
C LEU A 19 -0.82 -16.12 1.93
N VAL A 20 -1.86 -15.55 2.53
CA VAL A 20 -3.27 -15.90 2.27
C VAL A 20 -4.06 -14.74 1.70
N ASN A 21 -5.23 -15.04 1.10
CA ASN A 21 -6.12 -14.02 0.53
C ASN A 21 -7.02 -13.33 1.57
N ILE A 22 -7.32 -14.01 2.68
CA ILE A 22 -8.12 -13.52 3.82
C ILE A 22 -7.55 -14.08 5.12
N GLY A 23 -7.82 -13.43 6.25
CA GLY A 23 -7.39 -13.91 7.56
C GLY A 23 -6.59 -12.90 8.36
N GLY A 24 -6.69 -13.05 9.69
CA GLY A 24 -5.96 -12.29 10.69
C GLY A 24 -6.18 -12.90 12.07
N PHE A 25 -5.36 -12.50 13.03
CA PHE A 25 -5.52 -12.92 14.43
C PHE A 25 -5.03 -11.83 15.39
N LEU A 26 -5.45 -11.99 16.64
CA LEU A 26 -4.95 -11.26 17.79
C LEU A 26 -4.25 -12.25 18.73
N ALA A 27 -2.99 -12.00 19.04
CA ALA A 27 -2.23 -12.75 20.05
C ALA A 27 -1.94 -11.84 21.23
N LEU A 28 -2.04 -12.36 22.46
CA LEU A 28 -1.87 -11.62 23.71
C LEU A 28 -1.24 -12.55 24.75
N ASN A 29 -0.36 -12.00 25.58
CA ASN A 29 0.26 -12.72 26.70
C ASN A 29 -0.63 -12.71 27.97
N ASP A 30 -1.49 -11.71 28.13
CA ASP A 30 -2.36 -11.54 29.30
C ASP A 30 -3.72 -12.22 29.12
N ASP A 31 -4.01 -13.22 29.96
CA ASP A 31 -5.24 -14.01 29.93
C ASP A 31 -6.51 -13.19 30.21
N ALA A 32 -6.43 -12.17 31.08
CA ALA A 32 -7.57 -11.33 31.41
C ALA A 32 -7.94 -10.40 30.23
N VAL A 33 -6.94 -9.89 29.50
CA VAL A 33 -7.15 -9.15 28.25
C VAL A 33 -7.66 -10.08 27.16
N ALA A 34 -7.08 -11.27 27.01
CA ALA A 34 -7.54 -12.27 26.04
C ALA A 34 -9.00 -12.67 26.26
N GLN A 35 -9.44 -12.79 27.53
CA GLN A 35 -10.84 -13.09 27.84
C GLN A 35 -11.79 -11.98 27.40
N LYS A 36 -11.42 -10.71 27.62
CA LYS A 36 -12.22 -9.56 27.14
C LYS A 36 -12.28 -9.53 25.62
N ALA A 37 -11.16 -9.81 24.94
CA ALA A 37 -11.10 -9.87 23.48
C ALA A 37 -11.99 -10.98 22.92
N ARG A 38 -12.00 -12.19 23.53
CA ARG A 38 -12.89 -13.29 23.14
C ARG A 38 -14.37 -12.92 23.24
N ASN A 39 -14.76 -12.17 24.29
CA ASN A 39 -16.14 -11.71 24.43
C ASN A 39 -16.54 -10.76 23.30
N ILE A 40 -15.67 -9.84 22.89
CA ILE A 40 -15.92 -8.92 21.77
C ILE A 40 -15.97 -9.71 20.45
N LEU A 41 -15.01 -10.62 20.23
CA LEU A 41 -14.90 -11.44 19.02
C LEU A 41 -16.18 -12.21 18.71
N ILE A 42 -16.83 -12.80 19.72
CA ILE A 42 -18.09 -13.52 19.58
C ILE A 42 -19.19 -12.63 18.99
N VAL A 43 -19.22 -11.36 19.38
CA VAL A 43 -20.25 -10.41 18.95
C VAL A 43 -19.94 -9.82 17.58
N THR A 44 -18.66 -9.67 17.22
CA THR A 44 -18.26 -8.94 16.00
C THR A 44 -17.87 -9.83 14.82
N GLU A 45 -17.19 -10.96 15.06
CA GLU A 45 -16.58 -11.77 13.99
C GLU A 45 -17.05 -13.23 14.01
N GLY A 46 -17.13 -13.86 15.20
CA GLY A 46 -17.48 -15.26 15.36
C GLY A 46 -16.90 -15.92 16.63
N PHE A 47 -17.11 -17.23 16.79
CA PHE A 47 -16.62 -17.97 17.97
C PHE A 47 -15.07 -18.03 18.03
N PRO A 48 -14.44 -18.11 19.22
CA PRO A 48 -12.98 -18.04 19.35
C PRO A 48 -12.17 -19.09 18.60
N THR A 49 -12.77 -20.21 18.20
CA THR A 49 -12.08 -21.25 17.42
C THR A 49 -12.06 -21.01 15.92
N TYR A 50 -12.80 -20.01 15.40
CA TYR A 50 -12.79 -19.68 13.97
C TYR A 50 -12.76 -18.19 13.64
N GLY A 51 -13.25 -17.31 14.52
CA GLY A 51 -13.08 -15.85 14.42
C GLY A 51 -13.48 -15.26 13.07
N GLY A 52 -14.58 -15.73 12.48
CA GLY A 52 -15.08 -15.25 11.17
C GLY A 52 -14.41 -15.89 9.95
N LEU A 53 -13.52 -16.87 10.12
CA LEU A 53 -12.83 -17.56 9.04
C LEU A 53 -13.42 -18.96 8.81
N ALA A 54 -13.46 -19.40 7.55
CA ALA A 54 -13.76 -20.80 7.28
C ALA A 54 -12.57 -21.68 7.68
N GLY A 55 -12.81 -22.94 8.06
CA GLY A 55 -11.74 -23.85 8.49
C GLY A 55 -10.59 -23.99 7.47
N ARG A 56 -10.91 -23.99 6.17
CA ARG A 56 -9.90 -24.01 5.08
C ARG A 56 -9.02 -22.75 5.04
N ASP A 57 -9.55 -21.59 5.44
CA ASP A 57 -8.79 -20.34 5.45
C ASP A 57 -7.82 -20.32 6.64
N LEU A 58 -8.22 -20.91 7.78
CA LEU A 58 -7.32 -21.15 8.91
C LEU A 58 -6.17 -22.09 8.54
N GLU A 59 -6.47 -23.18 7.84
CA GLU A 59 -5.46 -24.14 7.38
C GLU A 59 -4.47 -23.49 6.41
N ALA A 60 -4.97 -22.77 5.40
CA ALA A 60 -4.12 -22.04 4.46
C ALA A 60 -3.26 -20.99 5.17
N PHE A 61 -3.78 -20.34 6.21
CA PHE A 61 -3.04 -19.33 6.96
C PHE A 61 -1.97 -19.97 7.85
N ALA A 62 -2.25 -21.09 8.52
CA ALA A 62 -1.25 -21.86 9.25
C ALA A 62 -0.09 -22.27 8.33
N GLN A 63 -0.39 -22.84 7.15
CA GLN A 63 0.61 -23.21 6.15
C GLN A 63 1.41 -22.00 5.65
N GLY A 64 0.73 -20.87 5.37
CA GLY A 64 1.38 -19.67 4.89
C GLY A 64 2.34 -19.02 5.91
N LEU A 65 2.08 -19.19 7.21
CA LEU A 65 2.99 -18.74 8.29
C LEU A 65 4.26 -19.60 8.39
N GLU A 66 4.22 -20.86 7.98
CA GLU A 66 5.43 -21.69 7.87
C GLU A 66 6.23 -21.31 6.62
N GLU A 67 5.54 -21.18 5.47
CA GLU A 67 6.17 -20.84 4.19
C GLU A 67 6.88 -19.48 4.20
N VAL A 68 6.32 -18.49 4.89
CA VAL A 68 6.89 -17.13 4.92
C VAL A 68 8.23 -17.07 5.65
N LEU A 69 8.55 -18.07 6.48
CA LEU A 69 9.80 -18.13 7.24
C LEU A 69 10.99 -18.63 6.39
N ASP A 70 10.74 -19.12 5.18
CA ASP A 70 11.80 -19.48 4.24
C ASP A 70 12.60 -18.23 3.84
N GLU A 71 13.89 -18.23 4.18
CA GLU A 71 14.77 -17.08 3.95
C GLU A 71 15.05 -16.82 2.47
N ASP A 72 15.07 -17.86 1.63
CA ASP A 72 15.27 -17.71 0.20
C ASP A 72 14.04 -17.06 -0.45
N TYR A 73 12.84 -17.45 0.01
CA TYR A 73 11.60 -16.77 -0.34
C TYR A 73 11.63 -15.29 0.07
N LEU A 74 11.99 -14.97 1.31
CA LEU A 74 12.06 -13.59 1.79
C LEU A 74 13.11 -12.77 1.01
N ARG A 75 14.28 -13.36 0.75
CA ARG A 75 15.35 -12.73 -0.04
C ARG A 75 14.86 -12.40 -1.45
N TYR A 76 14.22 -13.35 -2.13
CA TYR A 76 13.63 -13.13 -3.45
C TYR A 76 12.56 -12.01 -3.42
N ARG A 77 11.66 -12.07 -2.44
CA ARG A 77 10.55 -11.12 -2.27
C ARG A 77 11.02 -9.70 -2.05
N ILE A 78 12.02 -9.50 -1.19
CA ILE A 78 12.58 -8.17 -0.88
C ILE A 78 13.44 -7.68 -2.05
N ARG A 79 14.24 -8.57 -2.65
CA ARG A 79 15.09 -8.23 -3.80
C ARG A 79 14.27 -7.73 -5.00
N SER A 80 13.10 -8.33 -5.25
CA SER A 80 12.21 -7.91 -6.33
C SER A 80 11.77 -6.44 -6.19
N VAL A 81 11.51 -5.98 -4.97
CA VAL A 81 11.16 -4.56 -4.70
C VAL A 81 12.39 -3.67 -4.87
N ALA A 82 13.52 -4.06 -4.28
CA ALA A 82 14.77 -3.32 -4.36
C ALA A 82 15.25 -3.14 -5.80
N TYR A 83 15.11 -4.17 -6.63
CA TYR A 83 15.43 -4.13 -8.06
C TYR A 83 14.71 -2.99 -8.78
N VAL A 84 13.40 -2.85 -8.57
CA VAL A 84 12.61 -1.79 -9.23
C VAL A 84 13.07 -0.41 -8.76
N VAL A 85 13.28 -0.23 -7.45
CA VAL A 85 13.79 1.04 -6.89
C VAL A 85 15.14 1.42 -7.51
N GLU A 86 16.10 0.49 -7.54
CA GLU A 86 17.43 0.72 -8.11
C GLU A 86 17.35 1.09 -9.60
N LYS A 87 16.50 0.41 -10.37
CA LYS A 87 16.36 0.65 -11.80
C LYS A 87 15.67 1.98 -12.10
N LEU A 88 14.71 2.40 -11.28
CA LEU A 88 14.06 3.70 -11.39
C LEU A 88 15.00 4.83 -10.98
N ASP A 89 15.73 4.66 -9.88
CA ASP A 89 16.71 5.63 -9.38
C ASP A 89 17.84 5.85 -10.40
N ALA A 90 18.35 4.78 -11.02
CA ALA A 90 19.35 4.87 -12.07
C ALA A 90 18.86 5.62 -13.32
N ARG A 91 17.55 5.79 -13.49
CA ARG A 91 16.92 6.58 -14.56
C ARG A 91 16.56 8.00 -14.11
N GLY A 92 16.89 8.38 -12.88
CA GLY A 92 16.56 9.69 -12.30
C GLY A 92 15.10 9.83 -11.88
N VAL A 93 14.31 8.74 -11.88
CA VAL A 93 12.93 8.78 -11.42
C VAL A 93 12.91 8.98 -9.90
N PRO A 94 12.18 9.97 -9.36
CA PRO A 94 12.16 10.24 -7.94
C PRO A 94 11.38 9.16 -7.20
N VAL A 95 12.13 8.34 -6.45
CA VAL A 95 11.61 7.22 -5.66
C VAL A 95 12.12 7.27 -4.24
N PHE A 96 11.31 6.79 -3.30
CA PHE A 96 11.70 6.71 -1.90
C PHE A 96 12.79 5.64 -1.70
N LYS A 97 13.82 5.99 -0.92
CA LYS A 97 15.00 5.13 -0.68
C LYS A 97 15.35 5.10 0.82
N PRO A 98 15.88 3.97 1.35
CA PRO A 98 16.08 2.70 0.66
C PRO A 98 14.76 2.01 0.32
N ALA A 99 14.81 1.00 -0.54
CA ALA A 99 13.64 0.21 -0.89
C ALA A 99 13.02 -0.45 0.36
N GLY A 100 11.71 -0.33 0.50
CA GLY A 100 10.97 -1.05 1.52
C GLY A 100 10.81 -2.53 1.17
N GLY A 101 10.28 -3.31 2.13
CA GLY A 101 10.10 -4.74 1.92
C GLY A 101 8.93 -5.11 0.99
N HIS A 102 7.95 -4.22 0.73
CA HIS A 102 6.67 -4.62 0.13
C HIS A 102 6.15 -3.79 -1.05
N ALA A 103 6.70 -2.61 -1.29
CA ALA A 103 6.22 -1.70 -2.30
C ALA A 103 7.32 -0.72 -2.72
N VAL A 104 7.18 -0.20 -3.93
CA VAL A 104 7.92 0.97 -4.42
C VAL A 104 7.06 2.21 -4.21
N TYR A 105 7.65 3.31 -3.79
CA TYR A 105 6.97 4.58 -3.60
C TYR A 105 7.61 5.62 -4.52
N LEU A 106 6.84 6.14 -5.47
CA LEU A 106 7.23 7.28 -6.30
C LEU A 106 6.91 8.56 -5.53
N ASP A 107 7.83 9.52 -5.51
CA ASP A 107 7.55 10.87 -5.01
C ASP A 107 6.90 11.67 -6.15
N ALA A 108 5.57 11.78 -6.10
CA ALA A 108 4.78 12.41 -7.15
C ALA A 108 4.97 13.92 -7.21
N ALA A 109 5.30 14.59 -6.10
CA ALA A 109 5.59 16.03 -6.11
C ALA A 109 6.89 16.30 -6.87
N ALA A 110 7.92 15.48 -6.68
CA ALA A 110 9.14 15.54 -7.48
C ALA A 110 8.96 15.00 -8.91
N PHE A 111 8.06 14.03 -9.11
CA PHE A 111 7.76 13.47 -10.43
C PHE A 111 7.01 14.47 -11.31
N LEU A 112 6.07 15.23 -10.75
CA LEU A 112 5.20 16.17 -11.46
C LEU A 112 5.28 17.57 -10.83
N PRO A 113 6.45 18.25 -10.88
CA PRO A 113 6.68 19.49 -10.14
C PRO A 113 5.81 20.66 -10.63
N HIS A 114 5.25 20.56 -11.83
CA HIS A 114 4.32 21.55 -12.40
C HIS A 114 2.88 21.41 -11.86
N ILE A 115 2.55 20.32 -11.16
CA ILE A 115 1.21 20.09 -10.60
C ILE A 115 1.24 20.44 -9.10
N PRO A 116 0.55 21.51 -8.66
CA PRO A 116 0.50 21.86 -7.24
C PRO A 116 -0.29 20.82 -6.44
N ALA A 117 -0.02 20.67 -5.14
CA ALA A 117 -0.64 19.67 -4.27
C ALA A 117 -2.19 19.71 -4.27
N ARG A 118 -2.79 20.90 -4.45
CA ARG A 118 -4.25 21.09 -4.54
C ARG A 118 -4.88 20.43 -5.78
N GLU A 119 -4.06 20.12 -6.78
CA GLU A 119 -4.44 19.42 -8.03
C GLU A 119 -3.97 17.95 -8.00
N PHE A 120 -3.65 17.45 -6.80
CA PHE A 120 -3.44 16.05 -6.46
C PHE A 120 -2.44 15.32 -7.38
N PRO A 121 -1.13 15.69 -7.37
CA PRO A 121 -0.12 15.09 -8.24
C PRO A 121 -0.01 13.58 -8.06
N GLY A 122 -0.19 13.05 -6.84
CA GLY A 122 -0.20 11.60 -6.60
C GLY A 122 -1.34 10.89 -7.34
N GLN A 123 -2.53 11.46 -7.35
CA GLN A 123 -3.69 10.87 -8.03
C GLN A 123 -3.55 11.01 -9.55
N ALA A 124 -3.07 12.16 -10.02
CA ALA A 124 -2.76 12.39 -11.43
C ALA A 124 -1.75 11.37 -11.96
N LEU A 125 -0.65 11.15 -11.22
CA LEU A 125 0.36 10.15 -11.57
C LEU A 125 -0.20 8.73 -11.57
N ALA A 126 -1.04 8.37 -10.59
CA ALA A 126 -1.68 7.06 -10.55
C ALA A 126 -2.57 6.80 -11.78
N CYS A 127 -3.35 7.80 -12.20
CA CYS A 127 -4.15 7.74 -13.42
C CYS A 127 -3.26 7.64 -14.67
N ALA A 128 -2.19 8.45 -14.75
CA ALA A 128 -1.27 8.43 -15.89
C ALA A 128 -0.56 7.08 -16.06
N LEU A 129 -0.13 6.44 -14.97
CA LEU A 129 0.46 5.10 -14.99
C LEU A 129 -0.52 4.04 -15.52
N TYR A 130 -1.80 4.16 -15.17
CA TYR A 130 -2.82 3.26 -15.67
C TYR A 130 -3.07 3.47 -17.18
N LEU A 131 -3.11 4.72 -17.65
CA LEU A 131 -3.29 5.03 -19.07
C LEU A 131 -2.08 4.63 -19.93
N GLU A 132 -0.86 4.87 -19.45
CA GLU A 132 0.38 4.56 -20.16
C GLU A 132 0.64 3.05 -20.25
N GLY A 133 0.53 2.35 -19.10
CA GLY A 133 1.02 0.98 -18.99
C GLY A 133 0.00 -0.04 -18.48
N GLY A 134 -1.24 0.37 -18.18
CA GLY A 134 -2.20 -0.49 -17.49
C GLY A 134 -1.82 -0.79 -16.04
N ILE A 135 -0.90 0.00 -15.46
CA ILE A 135 -0.35 -0.24 -14.11
C ILE A 135 -1.23 0.47 -13.10
N ARG A 136 -2.00 -0.30 -12.32
CA ARG A 136 -2.78 0.25 -11.22
C ARG A 136 -1.92 0.41 -9.97
N SER A 137 -1.77 1.64 -9.52
CA SER A 137 -1.08 2.03 -8.28
C SER A 137 -2.07 2.62 -7.26
N CYS A 138 -1.58 3.05 -6.10
CA CYS A 138 -2.39 3.68 -5.06
C CYS A 138 -1.76 5.01 -4.65
N GLU A 139 -2.54 6.07 -4.68
CA GLU A 139 -2.15 7.35 -4.09
C GLU A 139 -2.06 7.22 -2.56
N ILE A 140 -1.03 7.84 -1.98
CA ILE A 140 -0.81 8.03 -0.54
C ILE A 140 -0.30 9.46 -0.37
N GLY A 141 -1.19 10.43 -0.50
CA GLY A 141 -0.87 11.86 -0.50
C GLY A 141 -2.06 12.71 -0.13
N SER A 142 -2.19 13.86 -0.79
CA SER A 142 -3.21 14.86 -0.48
C SER A 142 -4.65 14.40 -0.69
N VAL A 143 -4.93 13.40 -1.53
CA VAL A 143 -6.28 12.83 -1.60
C VAL A 143 -6.59 12.08 -0.31
N MET A 144 -5.65 11.30 0.21
CA MET A 144 -5.85 10.51 1.42
C MET A 144 -5.80 11.35 2.70
N PHE A 145 -4.88 12.30 2.80
CA PHE A 145 -4.56 13.00 4.06
C PHE A 145 -4.67 14.53 4.00
N GLY A 146 -4.82 15.10 2.80
CA GLY A 146 -5.04 16.53 2.65
C GLY A 146 -6.39 16.94 3.24
N LYS A 147 -6.47 18.14 3.78
CA LYS A 147 -7.68 18.66 4.43
C LYS A 147 -7.82 20.15 4.23
N CYS A 148 -9.04 20.66 4.26
CA CYS A 148 -9.26 22.10 4.32
C CYS A 148 -9.41 22.53 5.77
N ASP A 149 -8.76 23.62 6.15
CA ASP A 149 -8.96 24.25 7.43
C ASP A 149 -10.43 24.73 7.55
N PRO A 150 -11.18 24.32 8.58
CA PRO A 150 -12.60 24.67 8.68
C PRO A 150 -12.88 26.17 8.85
N ALA A 151 -11.93 26.95 9.39
CA ALA A 151 -12.13 28.36 9.68
C ALA A 151 -11.76 29.26 8.50
N SER A 152 -10.64 28.97 7.84
CA SER A 152 -10.08 29.77 6.75
C SER A 152 -10.38 29.21 5.35
N GLY A 153 -10.81 27.94 5.27
CA GLY A 153 -10.96 27.23 3.99
C GLY A 153 -9.63 26.88 3.31
N ALA A 154 -8.49 27.18 3.95
CA ALA A 154 -7.17 26.97 3.36
C ALA A 154 -6.87 25.47 3.20
N PHE A 155 -6.39 25.08 2.02
CA PHE A 155 -5.98 23.69 1.76
C PHE A 155 -4.64 23.37 2.45
N GLN A 156 -4.64 22.35 3.28
CA GLN A 156 -3.47 21.78 3.92
C GLN A 156 -3.12 20.47 3.20
N PRO A 157 -2.02 20.42 2.43
CA PRO A 157 -1.62 19.21 1.73
C PRO A 157 -1.11 18.15 2.69
N ALA A 158 -1.00 16.91 2.19
CA ALA A 158 -0.28 15.87 2.91
C ALA A 158 1.21 16.21 3.04
N PRO A 159 1.92 15.69 4.07
CA PRO A 159 3.36 15.91 4.21
C PRO A 159 4.20 15.39 3.03
N MET A 160 3.69 14.39 2.31
CA MET A 160 4.31 13.81 1.12
C MET A 160 3.23 13.47 0.10
N GLU A 161 3.58 13.54 -1.19
CA GLU A 161 2.73 13.10 -2.30
C GLU A 161 3.29 11.80 -2.86
N LEU A 162 2.86 10.65 -2.34
CA LEU A 162 3.40 9.36 -2.74
C LEU A 162 2.45 8.58 -3.64
N VAL A 163 3.01 7.86 -4.60
CA VAL A 163 2.30 6.82 -5.35
C VAL A 163 2.93 5.47 -5.04
N ARG A 164 2.16 4.60 -4.40
CA ARG A 164 2.58 3.27 -3.98
C ARG A 164 2.28 2.22 -5.04
N LEU A 165 3.33 1.57 -5.51
CA LEU A 165 3.31 0.34 -6.31
C LEU A 165 3.48 -0.85 -5.35
N ALA A 166 2.35 -1.34 -4.81
CA ALA A 166 2.35 -2.49 -3.93
C ALA A 166 2.56 -3.78 -4.74
N ILE A 167 3.52 -4.61 -4.33
CA ILE A 167 3.87 -5.85 -5.05
C ILE A 167 3.31 -7.06 -4.30
N PRO A 168 2.28 -7.73 -4.83
CA PRO A 168 1.76 -8.98 -4.28
C PRO A 168 2.83 -10.08 -4.29
N ARG A 169 2.78 -10.93 -3.27
CA ARG A 169 3.76 -12.00 -3.03
C ARG A 169 3.51 -13.15 -4.00
N ARG A 170 4.56 -13.63 -4.68
CA ARG A 170 4.54 -14.79 -5.60
C ARG A 170 3.57 -14.66 -6.79
N VAL A 171 3.21 -13.44 -7.20
CA VAL A 171 2.29 -13.21 -8.33
C VAL A 171 3.04 -12.80 -9.59
N TYR A 172 3.94 -11.82 -9.47
CA TYR A 172 4.62 -11.22 -10.60
C TYR A 172 6.06 -11.73 -10.75
N THR A 173 6.54 -11.73 -11.98
CA THR A 173 7.90 -12.18 -12.36
C THR A 173 8.83 -10.99 -12.57
N GLN A 174 10.11 -11.29 -12.79
CA GLN A 174 11.11 -10.28 -13.17
C GLN A 174 10.70 -9.46 -14.39
N SER A 175 10.17 -10.10 -15.44
CA SER A 175 9.73 -9.40 -16.66
C SER A 175 8.58 -8.43 -16.42
N HIS A 176 7.69 -8.72 -15.46
CA HIS A 176 6.67 -7.75 -15.06
C HIS A 176 7.28 -6.55 -14.34
N MET A 177 8.33 -6.76 -13.54
CA MET A 177 9.07 -5.66 -12.90
C MET A 177 9.80 -4.82 -13.94
N ASP A 178 10.40 -5.44 -14.95
CA ASP A 178 11.05 -4.73 -16.07
C ASP A 178 10.04 -3.89 -16.85
N TYR A 179 8.87 -4.46 -17.18
CA TYR A 179 7.77 -3.74 -17.82
C TYR A 179 7.33 -2.51 -17.01
N VAL A 180 7.16 -2.67 -15.69
CA VAL A 180 6.82 -1.55 -14.79
C VAL A 180 7.89 -0.45 -14.83
N VAL A 181 9.18 -0.83 -14.76
CA VAL A 181 10.30 0.11 -14.84
C VAL A 181 10.31 0.87 -16.17
N GLU A 182 10.07 0.17 -17.28
CA GLU A 182 10.06 0.76 -18.63
C GLU A 182 8.90 1.74 -18.80
N CYS A 183 7.67 1.36 -18.44
CA CYS A 183 6.51 2.24 -18.50
C CYS A 183 6.68 3.50 -17.64
N ILE A 184 7.18 3.35 -16.40
CA ILE A 184 7.44 4.50 -15.53
C ILE A 184 8.53 5.40 -16.12
N GLY A 185 9.59 4.82 -16.69
CA GLY A 185 10.64 5.58 -17.35
C GLY A 185 10.14 6.39 -18.54
N ALA A 186 9.31 5.77 -19.39
CA ALA A 186 8.67 6.45 -20.53
C ALA A 186 7.74 7.58 -20.07
N LEU A 187 6.90 7.32 -19.05
CA LEU A 187 6.05 8.35 -18.48
C LEU A 187 6.86 9.49 -17.86
N TYR A 188 7.96 9.20 -17.17
CA TYR A 188 8.82 10.22 -16.58
C TYR A 188 9.48 11.11 -17.64
N ALA A 189 9.87 10.55 -18.79
CA ALA A 189 10.39 11.31 -19.91
C ALA A 189 9.36 12.31 -20.47
N ASN A 190 8.07 11.94 -20.45
CA ASN A 190 6.95 12.73 -20.97
C ASN A 190 6.10 13.39 -19.86
N ARG A 191 6.63 13.48 -18.63
CA ARG A 191 5.85 13.85 -17.43
C ARG A 191 5.14 15.20 -17.50
N ASP A 192 5.67 16.14 -18.28
CA ASP A 192 5.10 17.48 -18.45
C ASP A 192 3.73 17.47 -19.18
N SER A 193 3.38 16.37 -19.87
CA SER A 193 2.06 16.21 -20.49
C SER A 193 0.97 15.79 -19.49
N VAL A 194 1.35 15.33 -18.29
CA VAL A 194 0.39 14.92 -17.25
C VAL A 194 -0.24 16.17 -16.65
N LYS A 195 -1.56 16.16 -16.53
CA LYS A 195 -2.34 17.23 -15.91
C LYS A 195 -2.76 16.86 -14.50
N GLY A 196 -2.91 17.89 -13.67
CA GLY A 196 -3.54 17.76 -12.36
C GLY A 196 -5.00 17.31 -12.48
N VAL A 197 -5.58 16.93 -11.35
CA VAL A 197 -6.98 16.52 -11.25
C VAL A 197 -7.69 17.31 -10.15
N ARG A 198 -9.01 17.44 -10.27
CA ARG A 198 -9.88 18.01 -9.23
C ARG A 198 -10.97 17.01 -8.84
N ILE A 199 -11.36 17.02 -7.57
CA ILE A 199 -12.46 16.20 -7.07
C ILE A 199 -13.78 16.81 -7.54
N VAL A 200 -14.65 15.99 -8.15
CA VAL A 200 -16.01 16.37 -8.56
C VAL A 200 -17.09 15.72 -7.69
N GLN A 201 -16.75 14.63 -7.01
CA GLN A 201 -17.60 13.97 -6.03
C GLN A 201 -16.75 13.46 -4.86
N GLU A 202 -17.13 13.84 -3.64
CA GLU A 202 -16.40 13.51 -2.42
C GLU A 202 -17.35 12.86 -1.39
N PRO A 203 -17.04 11.65 -0.87
CA PRO A 203 -17.80 11.08 0.25
C PRO A 203 -17.41 11.74 1.58
N PRO A 204 -18.28 11.69 2.61
CA PRO A 204 -18.02 12.34 3.90
C PRO A 204 -16.86 11.73 4.69
N LEU A 205 -16.54 10.46 4.44
CA LEU A 205 -15.47 9.73 5.11
C LEU A 205 -14.65 8.95 4.09
N LEU A 206 -13.34 8.84 4.35
CA LEU A 206 -12.40 8.01 3.58
C LEU A 206 -12.44 8.26 2.07
N ARG A 207 -12.40 9.53 1.66
CA ARG A 207 -12.56 9.96 0.27
C ARG A 207 -11.66 9.30 -0.75
N HIS A 208 -10.45 8.90 -0.37
CA HIS A 208 -9.51 8.21 -1.24
C HIS A 208 -10.01 6.87 -1.80
N PHE A 209 -11.08 6.28 -1.24
CA PHE A 209 -11.66 5.05 -1.79
C PHE A 209 -12.64 5.28 -2.95
N THR A 210 -13.45 6.35 -2.90
CA THR A 210 -14.62 6.49 -3.78
C THR A 210 -14.82 7.89 -4.34
N ALA A 211 -13.89 8.83 -4.12
CA ALA A 211 -13.93 10.12 -4.78
C ALA A 211 -13.85 9.97 -6.31
N VAL A 212 -14.56 10.85 -7.02
CA VAL A 212 -14.53 10.96 -8.48
C VAL A 212 -13.76 12.22 -8.86
N PHE A 213 -12.96 12.11 -9.91
CA PHE A 213 -12.06 13.17 -10.36
C PHE A 213 -12.27 13.48 -11.84
N GLU A 214 -11.87 14.68 -12.23
CA GLU A 214 -11.67 15.04 -13.64
C GLU A 214 -10.34 15.82 -13.82
N PRO A 215 -9.75 15.81 -15.03
CA PRO A 215 -8.58 16.63 -15.33
C PRO A 215 -8.86 18.13 -15.17
N VAL A 216 -7.85 18.89 -14.77
CA VAL A 216 -7.86 20.36 -14.76
C VAL A 216 -7.59 20.94 -16.16
#